data_AF-A0A2M7GW42-F1
#
_entry.id   AF-A0A2M7GW42-F1
#
_cell.length_a   1.000
_cell.length_b   1.000
_cell.length_c   1.000
_cell.angle_alpha   90.00
_cell.angle_beta   90.00
_cell.angle_gamma   90.00
#
_symmetry.space_group_name_H-M   'P 1'
#
loop_
_entity.id
_entity.type
_entity.pdbx_description
1 polymer ?
#
loop_
_entity_poly.entity_id
_entity_poly.type
_entity_poly.pdbx_seq_one_letter_code
_entity_poly.pdbx_strand_id
1 'polypeptide(L)'
;MKFIQLGVMSYRITCPTSKEDKMKYLIIASLAACAFAAAPALAMDHHENGEADTPRCVRLVQINGYSVIDREHVVFNGGASRHYLATLRHSCPDLRFGIQLATSFGENATLCPPVVEFITPDNGFRCAIDTVEEVDSVDAARTLIAERAEAEDASDDQE
;
A
#
# COMPACT_ATOMS: atom_id res chain seq x y z
N MET A 1 25.24 -43.98 -11.86
CA MET A 1 26.31 -42.98 -11.63
C MET A 1 25.77 -41.66 -12.18
N LYS A 2 25.61 -40.56 -11.45
CA LYS A 2 26.42 -39.98 -10.37
C LYS A 2 25.49 -39.08 -9.51
N PHE A 3 25.43 -39.32 -8.21
CA PHE A 3 24.76 -38.47 -7.21
C PHE A 3 25.72 -37.35 -6.80
N ILE A 4 25.22 -36.13 -6.59
CA ILE A 4 25.94 -35.10 -5.84
C ILE A 4 25.02 -34.59 -4.74
N GLN A 5 25.51 -34.76 -3.52
CA GLN A 5 24.91 -34.52 -2.22
C GLN A 5 25.75 -33.42 -1.56
N LEU A 6 25.12 -32.38 -1.03
CA LEU A 6 25.66 -31.42 -0.05
C LEU A 6 24.43 -30.93 0.73
N GLY A 7 24.26 -31.13 2.04
CA GLY A 7 25.27 -31.23 3.10
C GLY A 7 25.09 -30.01 4.00
N VAL A 8 24.13 -30.10 4.93
CA VAL A 8 23.67 -29.06 5.86
C VAL A 8 24.72 -28.81 6.95
N MET A 9 24.97 -27.55 7.34
CA MET A 9 25.68 -27.27 8.60
C MET A 9 25.19 -25.97 9.26
N SER A 10 24.47 -26.15 10.38
CA SER A 10 23.94 -25.14 11.29
C SER A 10 25.03 -24.36 12.02
N TYR A 11 24.82 -23.06 12.28
CA TYR A 11 25.45 -22.37 13.41
C TYR A 11 24.50 -21.35 14.05
N ARG A 12 24.32 -21.47 15.37
CA ARG A 12 23.66 -20.49 16.25
C ARG A 12 24.63 -19.37 16.59
N ILE A 13 24.27 -18.10 16.46
CA ILE A 13 24.98 -17.00 17.12
C ILE A 13 24.00 -15.91 17.62
N THR A 14 24.19 -15.59 18.88
CA THR A 14 23.47 -14.68 19.79
C THR A 14 23.68 -13.20 19.45
N CYS A 15 22.64 -12.37 19.61
CA CYS A 15 22.68 -10.91 19.50
C CYS A 15 23.55 -10.24 20.58
N PRO A 16 24.15 -9.06 20.27
CA PRO A 16 24.29 -8.01 21.25
C PRO A 16 23.69 -6.67 20.80
N THR A 17 23.00 -6.03 21.76
CA THR A 17 22.48 -4.65 21.77
C THR A 17 23.58 -3.64 22.12
N SER A 18 23.63 -2.44 21.53
CA SER A 18 24.35 -1.27 22.09
C SER A 18 23.92 0.00 21.34
N LYS A 19 23.17 0.97 21.89
CA LYS A 19 23.41 1.91 23.00
C LYS A 19 24.43 3.02 22.66
N GLU A 20 23.92 4.25 22.67
CA GLU A 20 24.54 5.56 22.45
C GLU A 20 25.78 5.81 23.32
N ASP A 21 26.78 6.53 22.81
CA ASP A 21 27.44 7.60 23.59
C ASP A 21 28.26 8.59 22.72
N LYS A 22 28.27 9.84 23.16
CA LYS A 22 29.03 10.98 22.60
C LYS A 22 30.46 10.94 23.14
N MET A 23 31.49 11.03 22.32
CA MET A 23 32.67 11.87 22.65
C MET A 23 33.64 12.01 21.48
N LYS A 24 34.04 13.26 21.27
CA LYS A 24 35.15 13.77 20.47
C LYS A 24 36.41 12.90 20.57
N TYR A 25 36.97 12.48 19.43
CA TYR A 25 38.42 12.35 19.27
C TYR A 25 38.83 12.63 17.81
N LEU A 26 39.74 13.59 17.68
CA LEU A 26 40.61 13.85 16.53
C LEU A 26 41.48 12.61 16.24
N ILE A 27 42.00 12.55 14.99
CA ILE A 27 43.36 12.13 14.58
C ILE A 27 43.39 11.15 13.37
N ILE A 28 43.83 11.74 12.25
CA ILE A 28 44.84 11.28 11.28
C ILE A 28 44.52 10.12 10.31
N ALA A 29 44.78 10.44 9.04
CA ALA A 29 44.73 9.61 7.86
C ALA A 29 45.53 8.30 7.97
N SER A 30 44.96 7.23 7.42
CA SER A 30 45.70 6.07 6.92
C SER A 30 45.02 5.57 5.65
N LEU A 31 45.69 5.81 4.51
CA LEU A 31 45.45 5.09 3.28
C LEU A 31 45.87 3.63 3.51
N ALA A 32 44.90 2.73 3.59
CA ALA A 32 45.12 1.30 3.44
C ALA A 32 44.08 0.77 2.45
N ALA A 33 44.47 0.71 1.18
CA ALA A 33 43.78 -0.07 0.18
C ALA A 33 44.07 -1.55 0.44
N CYS A 34 43.10 -2.26 1.01
CA CYS A 34 43.04 -3.71 0.96
C CYS A 34 41.62 -4.08 0.52
N ALA A 35 41.55 -4.56 -0.72
CA ALA A 35 40.38 -5.13 -1.33
C ALA A 35 39.88 -6.32 -0.51
N PHE A 36 38.65 -6.20 -0.01
CA PHE A 36 37.75 -7.33 0.13
C PHE A 36 36.39 -6.88 -0.40
N ALA A 37 36.00 -7.49 -1.51
CA ALA A 37 34.63 -7.43 -2.01
C ALA A 37 33.71 -8.02 -0.94
N ALA A 38 33.18 -7.16 -0.07
CA ALA A 38 31.97 -7.47 0.66
C ALA A 38 30.82 -7.22 -0.31
N ALA A 39 30.47 -8.26 -1.07
CA ALA A 39 29.15 -8.32 -1.66
C ALA A 39 28.14 -8.04 -0.52
N PRO A 40 27.16 -7.15 -0.70
CA PRO A 40 26.07 -7.05 0.24
C PRO A 40 25.49 -8.46 0.32
N ALA A 41 25.58 -9.08 1.50
CA ALA A 41 24.60 -10.08 1.85
C ALA A 41 23.28 -9.32 1.80
N LEU A 42 22.63 -9.37 0.63
CA LEU A 42 21.22 -9.12 0.51
C LEU A 42 20.63 -10.07 1.54
N ALA A 43 20.28 -9.50 2.69
CA ALA A 43 19.17 -9.98 3.47
C ALA A 43 18.02 -10.05 2.46
N MET A 44 17.91 -11.21 1.81
CA MET A 44 16.65 -11.62 1.26
C MET A 44 15.80 -11.89 2.49
N ASP A 45 15.22 -10.80 3.00
CA ASP A 45 13.84 -10.81 3.41
C ASP A 45 13.12 -11.69 2.38
N HIS A 46 12.87 -12.95 2.74
CA HIS A 46 11.79 -13.70 2.14
C HIS A 46 10.49 -13.07 2.65
N HIS A 47 10.30 -11.78 2.34
CA HIS A 47 9.01 -11.25 1.94
C HIS A 47 8.87 -11.68 0.48
N GLU A 48 8.73 -12.99 0.25
CA GLU A 48 8.08 -13.46 -0.95
C GLU A 48 6.61 -13.03 -0.82
N ASN A 49 6.35 -11.77 -1.19
CA ASN A 49 5.11 -11.38 -1.83
C ASN A 49 5.11 -12.02 -3.23
N GLY A 50 5.20 -13.35 -3.26
CA GLY A 50 4.71 -14.16 -4.36
C GLY A 50 3.20 -14.29 -4.20
N GLU A 51 2.50 -13.19 -3.97
CA GLU A 51 1.07 -13.15 -4.16
C GLU A 51 0.90 -13.01 -5.66
N ALA A 52 0.69 -14.13 -6.34
CA ALA A 52 -0.15 -14.13 -7.53
C ALA A 52 -1.33 -13.22 -7.21
N ASP A 53 -1.52 -12.18 -8.03
CA ASP A 53 -2.54 -11.14 -7.95
C ASP A 53 -3.91 -11.72 -7.57
N THR A 54 -4.08 -12.00 -6.28
CA THR A 54 -5.30 -12.53 -5.72
C THR A 54 -6.04 -11.31 -5.24
N PRO A 55 -7.28 -11.10 -5.71
CA PRO A 55 -8.03 -9.90 -5.38
C PRO A 55 -8.15 -9.80 -3.87
N ARG A 56 -7.40 -8.88 -3.26
CA ARG A 56 -7.32 -8.76 -1.81
C ARG A 56 -8.66 -8.26 -1.30
N CYS A 57 -9.36 -9.11 -0.56
CA CYS A 57 -10.60 -8.72 0.10
C CYS A 57 -10.28 -7.69 1.19
N VAL A 58 -10.95 -6.54 1.15
CA VAL A 58 -10.84 -5.48 2.16
C VAL A 58 -12.03 -5.56 3.10
N ARG A 59 -11.74 -5.65 4.40
CA ARG A 59 -12.78 -5.64 5.44
C ARG A 59 -12.99 -4.21 5.94
N LEU A 60 -14.12 -3.64 5.56
CA LEU A 60 -14.60 -2.35 6.04
C LEU A 60 -15.22 -2.54 7.41
N VAL A 61 -14.76 -1.74 8.37
CA VAL A 61 -15.21 -1.84 9.76
C VAL A 61 -15.67 -0.47 10.22
N GLN A 62 -16.91 -0.42 10.71
CA GLN A 62 -17.51 0.73 11.36
C GLN A 62 -17.31 2.02 10.54
N ILE A 63 -17.85 2.05 9.32
CA ILE A 63 -17.80 3.24 8.48
C ILE A 63 -18.63 4.35 9.14
N ASN A 64 -17.95 5.42 9.58
CA ASN A 64 -18.55 6.54 10.31
C ASN A 64 -18.69 7.79 9.43
N GLY A 65 -18.08 7.80 8.26
CA GLY A 65 -18.13 8.94 7.35
C GLY A 65 -17.34 8.69 6.08
N TYR A 66 -17.30 9.70 5.23
CA TYR A 66 -16.59 9.67 3.96
C TYR A 66 -16.00 11.04 3.64
N SER A 67 -15.04 11.05 2.72
CA SER A 67 -14.38 12.24 2.21
C SER A 67 -14.19 12.05 0.72
N VAL A 68 -14.92 12.84 -0.07
CA VAL A 68 -14.77 12.87 -1.52
C VAL A 68 -13.45 13.55 -1.84
N ILE A 69 -12.63 12.98 -2.72
CA ILE A 69 -11.42 13.63 -3.24
C ILE A 69 -11.74 14.28 -4.58
N ASP A 70 -12.39 13.53 -5.47
CA ASP A 70 -12.76 13.96 -6.81
C ASP A 70 -13.99 13.17 -7.31
N ARG A 71 -14.20 13.10 -8.63
CA ARG A 71 -15.37 12.44 -9.22
C ARG A 71 -15.24 10.92 -9.34
N GLU A 72 -14.05 10.39 -9.08
CA GLU A 72 -13.71 8.98 -9.22
C GLU A 72 -13.21 8.40 -7.90
N HIS A 73 -12.75 9.23 -6.97
CA HIS A 73 -12.17 8.76 -5.71
C HIS A 73 -12.91 9.26 -4.46
N VAL A 74 -13.25 8.31 -3.59
CA VAL A 74 -13.88 8.55 -2.28
C VAL A 74 -13.10 7.81 -1.21
N VAL A 75 -12.81 8.48 -0.11
CA VAL A 75 -12.23 7.84 1.09
C VAL A 75 -13.32 7.57 2.11
N PHE A 76 -13.49 6.33 2.52
CA PHE A 76 -14.33 5.95 3.65
C PHE A 76 -13.52 5.98 4.95
N ASN A 77 -14.09 6.59 5.98
CA ASN A 77 -13.49 6.68 7.31
C ASN A 77 -14.10 5.58 8.19
N GLY A 78 -13.29 4.58 8.54
CA GLY A 78 -13.68 3.45 9.37
C GLY A 78 -13.05 3.47 10.76
N GLY A 79 -13.85 3.22 11.79
CA GLY A 79 -13.38 3.12 13.17
C GLY A 79 -12.55 4.32 13.63
N ALA A 80 -11.53 4.07 14.45
CA ALA A 80 -10.70 5.11 15.06
C ALA A 80 -9.54 5.60 14.18
N SER A 81 -9.06 4.80 13.22
CA SER A 81 -7.85 5.13 12.44
C SER A 81 -7.74 4.34 11.11
N ARG A 82 -8.84 3.85 10.56
CA ARG A 82 -8.81 3.13 9.27
C ARG A 82 -9.40 4.03 8.19
N HIS A 83 -8.72 4.12 7.07
CA HIS A 83 -9.22 4.81 5.89
C HIS A 83 -9.20 3.83 4.72
N TYR A 84 -10.25 3.90 3.90
CA TYR A 84 -10.37 3.03 2.73
C TYR A 84 -10.58 3.91 1.50
N LEU A 85 -9.66 3.85 0.56
CA LEU A 85 -9.80 4.52 -0.73
C LEU A 85 -10.64 3.63 -1.64
N ALA A 86 -11.78 4.14 -2.10
CA ALA A 86 -12.60 3.52 -3.11
C ALA A 86 -12.47 4.32 -4.41
N THR A 87 -12.10 3.60 -5.47
CA THR A 87 -12.00 4.11 -6.83
C THR A 87 -13.21 3.64 -7.61
N LEU A 88 -13.87 4.56 -8.30
CA LEU A 88 -15.04 4.29 -9.12
C LEU A 88 -14.65 3.86 -10.52
N ARG A 89 -15.49 3.04 -11.15
CA ARG A 89 -15.28 2.60 -12.54
C ARG A 89 -15.34 3.73 -13.56
N HIS A 90 -16.14 4.73 -13.27
CA HIS A 90 -16.39 5.88 -14.14
C HIS A 90 -16.57 7.13 -13.28
N SER A 91 -16.13 8.28 -13.80
CA SER A 91 -16.44 9.59 -13.21
C SER A 91 -17.93 9.76 -12.92
N CYS A 92 -18.23 9.93 -11.63
CA CYS A 92 -19.55 10.19 -11.10
C CYS A 92 -19.78 11.72 -11.07
N PRO A 93 -20.60 12.30 -11.97
CA PRO A 93 -20.67 13.75 -12.18
C PRO A 93 -21.13 14.55 -10.95
N ASP A 94 -21.95 13.91 -10.11
CA ASP A 94 -22.53 14.48 -8.89
C ASP A 94 -21.77 14.11 -7.62
N LEU A 95 -20.63 13.43 -7.74
CA LEU A 95 -19.72 13.20 -6.63
C LEU A 95 -18.91 14.47 -6.35
N ARG A 96 -19.41 15.30 -5.42
CA ARG A 96 -18.82 16.57 -5.00
C ARG A 96 -18.55 16.60 -3.50
N PHE A 97 -17.68 17.50 -3.08
CA PHE A 97 -17.41 17.72 -1.66
C PHE A 97 -18.70 18.12 -0.92
N GLY A 98 -18.95 17.45 0.22
CA GLY A 98 -20.05 17.79 1.13
C GLY A 98 -21.42 17.21 0.77
N ILE A 99 -21.53 16.35 -0.24
CA ILE A 99 -22.80 15.68 -0.57
C ILE A 99 -23.12 14.56 0.40
N GLN A 100 -24.38 14.13 0.45
CA GLN A 100 -24.76 12.90 1.13
C GLN A 100 -24.56 11.68 0.21
N LEU A 101 -23.93 10.64 0.75
CA LEU A 101 -23.66 9.39 0.03
C LEU A 101 -24.33 8.23 0.74
N ALA A 102 -25.08 7.44 -0.03
CA ALA A 102 -25.55 6.13 0.39
C ALA A 102 -24.67 5.05 -0.23
N THR A 103 -24.29 4.06 0.56
CA THR A 103 -23.57 2.87 0.12
C THR A 103 -24.55 1.70 0.01
N SER A 104 -24.36 0.81 -0.96
CA SER A 104 -25.13 -0.43 -1.06
C SER A 104 -24.78 -1.46 0.02
N PHE A 105 -23.64 -1.28 0.69
CA PHE A 105 -23.18 -2.06 1.83
C PHE A 105 -23.42 -1.33 3.16
N GLY A 106 -23.52 -2.11 4.25
CA GLY A 106 -23.70 -1.59 5.61
C GLY A 106 -22.40 -1.11 6.28
N GLU A 107 -22.49 -0.69 7.54
CA GLU A 107 -21.36 -0.14 8.30
C GLU A 107 -20.16 -1.09 8.44
N ASN A 108 -20.40 -2.40 8.35
CA ASN A 108 -19.38 -3.44 8.35
C ASN A 108 -19.59 -4.34 7.15
N ALA A 109 -18.63 -4.39 6.24
CA ALA A 109 -18.72 -5.14 5.00
C ALA A 109 -17.36 -5.72 4.63
N THR A 110 -17.35 -6.80 3.86
CA THR A 110 -16.12 -7.34 3.27
C THR A 110 -16.25 -7.23 1.77
N LEU A 111 -15.40 -6.41 1.15
CA LEU A 111 -15.41 -6.16 -0.28
C LEU A 111 -14.28 -6.95 -0.91
N CYS A 112 -14.64 -7.93 -1.74
CA CYS A 112 -13.69 -8.70 -2.52
C CYS A 112 -13.80 -8.27 -3.99
N PRO A 113 -12.70 -8.00 -4.68
CA PRO A 113 -12.76 -7.80 -6.12
C PRO A 113 -13.23 -9.08 -6.83
N PRO A 114 -14.08 -8.98 -7.87
CA PRO A 114 -14.66 -7.74 -8.41
C PRO A 114 -15.74 -7.16 -7.48
N VAL A 115 -15.63 -5.87 -7.19
CA VAL A 115 -16.57 -5.17 -6.31
C VAL A 115 -17.89 -4.95 -7.07
N VAL A 116 -18.99 -5.48 -6.53
CA VAL A 116 -20.35 -5.30 -7.10
C VAL A 116 -21.14 -4.19 -6.41
N GLU A 117 -20.51 -3.53 -5.45
CA GLU A 117 -21.10 -2.46 -4.67
C GLU A 117 -21.09 -1.13 -5.43
N PHE A 118 -22.00 -0.24 -5.05
CA PHE A 118 -22.16 1.06 -5.66
C PHE A 118 -22.40 2.15 -4.60
N ILE A 119 -22.00 3.35 -4.97
CA ILE A 119 -22.30 4.58 -4.24
C ILE A 119 -23.48 5.25 -4.93
N THR A 120 -24.44 5.72 -4.13
CA THR A 120 -25.59 6.50 -4.60
C THR A 120 -25.52 7.90 -4.00
N PRO A 121 -25.17 8.92 -4.79
CA PRO A 121 -25.31 10.31 -4.39
C PRO A 121 -26.78 10.71 -4.25
N ASP A 122 -27.05 11.89 -3.71
CA ASP A 122 -28.41 12.43 -3.48
C ASP A 122 -29.29 12.52 -4.74
N ASN A 123 -28.66 12.55 -5.92
CA ASN A 123 -29.35 12.54 -7.22
C ASN A 123 -29.98 11.18 -7.59
N GLY A 124 -29.68 10.11 -6.85
CA GLY A 124 -30.18 8.76 -7.10
C GLY A 124 -29.43 7.96 -8.18
N PHE A 125 -28.35 8.51 -8.77
CA PHE A 125 -27.52 7.78 -9.72
C PHE A 125 -26.62 6.77 -9.00
N ARG A 126 -26.35 5.62 -9.63
CA ARG A 126 -25.48 4.59 -9.05
C ARG A 126 -24.12 4.63 -9.71
N CYS A 127 -23.10 4.86 -8.90
CA CYS A 127 -21.71 4.88 -9.33
C CYS A 127 -21.02 3.61 -8.81
N ALA A 128 -20.67 2.72 -9.73
CA ALA A 128 -20.07 1.43 -9.42
C ALA A 128 -18.64 1.61 -8.90
N ILE A 129 -18.32 0.93 -7.80
CA ILE A 129 -16.98 0.88 -7.25
C ILE A 129 -16.17 -0.13 -8.08
N ASP A 130 -14.97 0.24 -8.48
CA ASP A 130 -14.06 -0.65 -9.18
C ASP A 130 -13.17 -1.40 -8.18
N THR A 131 -12.43 -0.63 -7.39
CA THR A 131 -11.45 -1.13 -6.42
C THR A 131 -11.63 -0.43 -5.09
N VAL A 132 -11.24 -1.15 -4.02
CA VAL A 132 -11.15 -0.61 -2.68
C VAL A 132 -9.84 -1.07 -2.08
N GLU A 133 -9.10 -0.15 -1.49
CA GLU A 133 -7.84 -0.43 -0.80
C GLU A 133 -7.77 0.32 0.53
N GLU A 134 -6.97 -0.20 1.45
CA GLU A 134 -6.74 0.45 2.73
C GLU A 134 -5.60 1.46 2.61
N VAL A 135 -5.80 2.65 3.18
CA VAL A 135 -4.86 3.77 3.17
C VAL A 135 -4.68 4.33 4.57
N ASP A 136 -3.52 4.93 4.84
CA ASP A 136 -3.22 5.46 6.18
C ASP A 136 -4.00 6.74 6.51
N SER A 137 -4.36 7.54 5.49
CA SER A 137 -5.05 8.82 5.66
C SER A 137 -5.64 9.32 4.33
N VAL A 138 -6.46 10.38 4.41
CA VAL A 138 -6.98 11.06 3.22
C VAL A 138 -5.86 11.70 2.40
N ASP A 139 -4.81 12.24 3.03
CA ASP A 139 -3.64 12.78 2.32
C ASP A 139 -2.79 11.69 1.66
N ALA A 140 -2.66 10.53 2.30
CA ALA A 140 -2.03 9.35 1.69
C ALA A 140 -2.81 8.91 0.45
N ALA A 141 -4.14 8.87 0.52
CA ALA A 141 -4.99 8.56 -0.64
C ALA A 141 -4.76 9.53 -1.81
N ARG A 142 -4.70 10.84 -1.53
CA ARG A 142 -4.41 11.86 -2.56
C ARG A 142 -3.05 11.64 -3.22
N THR A 143 -2.05 11.28 -2.42
CA THR A 143 -0.70 11.00 -2.92
C THR A 143 -0.70 9.77 -3.83
N LEU A 144 -1.35 8.68 -3.41
CA LEU A 144 -1.48 7.45 -4.20
C LEU A 144 -2.19 7.69 -5.54
N ILE A 145 -3.24 8.51 -5.56
CA ILE A 145 -3.96 8.86 -6.79
C ILE A 145 -3.05 9.65 -7.73
N ALA A 146 -2.29 10.62 -7.22
CA ALA A 146 -1.38 11.41 -8.02
C ALA A 146 -0.26 10.54 -8.62
N GLU A 147 0.34 9.65 -7.84
CA GLU A 147 1.37 8.70 -8.32
C GLU A 147 0.82 7.78 -9.42
N ARG A 148 -0.43 7.33 -9.32
CA ARG A 148 -1.08 6.51 -10.36
C ARG A 148 -1.35 7.30 -11.64
N ALA A 149 -1.86 8.52 -11.53
CA ALA A 149 -2.10 9.37 -12.69
C ALA A 149 -0.78 9.63 -13.46
N GLU A 150 0.32 9.90 -12.75
CA GLU A 150 1.64 10.07 -13.39
C GLU A 150 2.13 8.78 -14.08
N ALA A 151 1.84 7.61 -13.51
CA ALA A 151 2.21 6.33 -14.10
C ALA A 151 1.38 6.00 -15.35
N GLU A 152 0.10 6.34 -15.37
CA GLU A 152 -0.78 6.21 -16.54
C GLU A 152 -0.31 7.13 -17.67
N ASP A 153 -0.06 8.41 -17.39
CA ASP A 153 0.44 9.38 -18.38
C ASP A 153 1.78 8.94 -19.01
N ALA A 154 2.70 8.38 -18.21
CA ALA A 154 3.99 7.88 -18.70
C ALA A 154 3.89 6.59 -19.55
N SER A 155 2.77 5.86 -19.45
CA SER A 155 2.52 4.65 -20.22
C SER A 155 1.89 4.94 -21.58
N ASP A 156 1.12 6.03 -21.70
CA ASP A 156 0.46 6.45 -22.94
C ASP A 156 1.41 7.10 -23.95
N ASP A 157 2.56 7.63 -23.50
CA ASP A 157 3.60 8.21 -24.37
C ASP A 157 4.46 7.17 -25.13
N GLN A 158 4.19 5.87 -24.96
CA GLN A 158 4.98 4.77 -25.56
C GLN A 158 4.32 4.08 -26.77
N GLU A 159 3.26 4.65 -27.36
CA GLU A 159 2.55 4.09 -28.53
C GLU A 159 2.94 4.72 -29.89
#